data_AF-A0A937MH62-F1
#
_entry.id   AF-A0A937MH62-F1
#
_cell.length_a   1.000
_cell.length_b   1.000
_cell.length_c   1.000
_cell.angle_alpha   90.00
_cell.angle_beta   90.00
_cell.angle_gamma   90.00
#
_symmetry.space_group_name_H-M   'P 1'
#
loop_
_entity.id
_entity.type
_entity.pdbx_description
1 polymer ?
#
loop_
_entity_poly.entity_id
_entity_poly.type
_entity_poly.pdbx_seq_one_letter_code
_entity_poly.pdbx_strand_id
1 'polypeptide(L)' 'MPLRLRLKPHEKLVIGNSVIENGPKSTSFLVHSKTTILREKDILTEDDANTPAKRIYYLALL' A
#
# COMPACT_ATOMS: atom_id res chain seq x y z
N MET A 1 1.57 15.45 -8.30
CA MET A 1 0.87 14.86 -9.46
C MET A 1 0.08 13.65 -8.96
N PRO A 2 -1.13 13.38 -9.47
CA PRO A 2 -1.91 12.21 -9.04
C PRO A 2 -1.22 10.91 -9.43
N LEU A 3 -1.23 9.94 -8.51
CA LEU A 3 -0.65 8.62 -8.78
C LEU A 3 -1.70 7.78 -9.51
N ARG A 4 -1.41 7.42 -10.76
CA ARG A 4 -2.25 6.51 -11.55
C ARG A 4 -1.87 5.07 -11.24
N LEU A 5 -2.81 4.31 -10.69
CA LEU A 5 -2.61 2.93 -10.28
C LEU A 5 -3.63 2.04 -10.97
N ARG A 6 -3.20 0.85 -11.38
CA ARG A 6 -4.09 -0.21 -11.87
C ARG A 6 -4.09 -1.32 -10.83
N LEU A 7 -5.27 -1.60 -10.27
CA LEU A 7 -5.46 -2.74 -9.37
C LEU A 7 -6.05 -3.91 -10.15
N LYS A 8 -5.52 -5.10 -9.91
CA LYS A 8 -6.10 -6.38 -10.34
C LYS A 8 -7.31 -6.73 -9.46
N PRO A 9 -8.15 -7.70 -9.86
CA PRO A 9 -9.21 -8.19 -8.99
C PRO A 9 -8.66 -8.62 -7.63
N HIS A 10 -9.32 -8.19 -6.55
CA HIS A 10 -8.96 -8.51 -5.15
C HIS A 10 -7.58 -8.04 -4.67
N GLU A 11 -6.87 -7.25 -5.48
CA GLU A 11 -5.61 -6.63 -5.05
C GLU A 11 -5.89 -5.51 -4.04
N LYS A 12 -5.04 -5.41 -3.00
CA LYS A 12 -5.15 -4.36 -1.98
C LYS A 12 -4.11 -3.27 -2.18
N LEU A 13 -4.51 -2.06 -1.84
CA LEU A 13 -3.68 -0.86 -1.83
C LEU A 13 -3.79 -0.21 -0.46
N VAL A 14 -2.66 0.20 0.12
CA VAL A 14 -2.64 0.92 1.39
C VAL A 14 -2.30 2.38 1.17
N ILE A 15 -3.11 3.24 1.79
CA ILE A 15 -3.00 4.70 1.74
C ILE A 15 -3.06 5.21 3.18
N GLY A 16 -1.90 5.52 3.77
CA GLY A 16 -1.83 5.80 5.22
C GLY A 16 -2.47 4.67 6.02
N ASN A 17 -3.42 5.01 6.91
CA ASN A 17 -4.09 4.07 7.80
C ASN A 17 -5.36 3.46 7.19
N SER A 18 -5.51 3.49 5.87
CA SER A 18 -6.67 2.98 5.14
C SER A 18 -6.25 1.96 4.08
N VAL A 19 -7.10 0.95 3.89
CA VAL A 19 -6.92 -0.10 2.88
C VAL A 19 -8.04 0.00 1.86
N ILE A 20 -7.69 0.00 0.58
CA ILE A 20 -8.61 -0.12 -0.54
C ILE A 20 -8.43 -1.51 -1.15
N GLU A 21 -9.52 -2.28 -1.22
CA GLU A 21 -9.57 -3.55 -1.95
C GLU A 21 -10.35 -3.35 -3.25
N ASN A 22 -9.80 -3.86 -4.35
CA ASN A 22 -10.50 -3.83 -5.63
C ASN A 22 -11.49 -5.00 -5.74
N GLY A 23 -12.65 -4.72 -6.35
CA GLY A 23 -13.66 -5.74 -6.62
C GLY A 23 -13.25 -6.75 -7.70
N PRO A 24 -14.20 -7.50 -8.27
CA PRO A 24 -13.92 -8.64 -9.14
C PRO A 24 -13.35 -8.28 -10.53
N LYS A 25 -13.28 -6.99 -10.88
CA LYS A 25 -12.78 -6.51 -12.18
C LYS A 25 -11.57 -5.60 -11.97
N SER A 26 -10.61 -5.65 -12.89
CA SER A 26 -9.47 -4.72 -12.86
C SER A 26 -9.93 -3.29 -13.07
N THR A 27 -9.47 -2.37 -12.22
CA THR A 27 -9.87 -0.97 -12.23
C THR A 27 -8.65 -0.06 -12.15
N SER A 28 -8.71 1.09 -12.81
CA SER A 28 -7.69 2.15 -12.69
C SER A 28 -8.18 3.24 -11.75
N PHE A 29 -7.34 3.63 -10.79
CA PHE A 29 -7.61 4.71 -9.86
C PHE A 29 -6.61 5.85 -10.07
N LEU A 30 -7.07 7.08 -9.85
CA LEU A 30 -6.23 8.26 -9.68
C LEU A 30 -6.32 8.66 -8.22
N VAL A 31 -5.21 8.52 -7.50
CA VAL A 31 -5.15 8.89 -6.10
C VAL A 31 -4.56 10.29 -5.99
N HIS A 32 -5.36 11.21 -5.45
CA HIS A 32 -4.96 12.58 -5.13
C HIS A 32 -4.74 12.68 -3.62
N SER A 33 -3.49 12.52 -3.19
CA SER A 33 -3.13 12.59 -1.77
C SER A 33 -1.75 13.20 -1.58
N LYS A 34 -1.51 13.77 -0.40
CA LYS A 34 -0.17 14.15 0.09
C LYS A 34 0.49 13.02 0.90
N THR A 35 -0.25 11.96 1.16
CA THR A 35 0.17 10.80 1.97
C THR A 35 0.95 9.79 1.13
N THR A 36 1.83 9.04 1.78
CA THR A 36 2.55 7.91 1.19
C THR A 36 1.56 6.83 0.73
N ILE A 37 1.76 6.30 -0.48
CA ILE A 37 0.95 5.25 -1.09
C ILE A 37 1.84 4.04 -1.36
N LEU A 38 1.45 2.87 -0.88
CA LEU A 38 2.20 1.61 -1.03
C LEU A 38 1.27 0.52 -1.58
N ARG A 39 1.78 -0.33 -2.47
CA ARG A 39 1.05 -1.54 -2.91
C ARG A 39 1.22 -2.62 -1.86
N GLU A 40 0.22 -3.49 -1.70
CA GLU A 40 0.26 -4.62 -0.75
C GLU A 40 1.57 -5.41 -0.80
N LYS A 41 2.03 -5.76 -2.00
CA LYS A 41 3.30 -6.50 -2.20
C LYS A 41 4.56 -5.76 -1.75
N ASP A 42 4.49 -4.43 -1.63
CA ASP A 42 5.59 -3.55 -1.25
C ASP A 42 5.49 -3.17 0.25
N ILE A 43 4.47 -3.66 0.96
CA ILE A 43 4.29 -3.46 2.40
C ILE A 43 5.10 -4.50 3.14
N LEU A 44 5.92 -4.04 4.08
CA LEU A 44 6.63 -4.91 4.99
C LEU A 44 5.65 -5.38 6.09
N THR A 45 5.53 -6.69 6.28
CA THR A 45 4.73 -7.25 7.38
C THR A 45 5.52 -7.22 8.70
N GLU A 46 4.82 -7.40 9.82
CA GLU A 46 5.47 -7.47 11.14
C GLU A 46 6.44 -8.66 11.21
N ASP A 47 6.03 -9.81 10.68
CA ASP A 47 6.84 -11.02 10.62
C ASP A 47 8.11 -10.84 9.75
N ASP A 48 8.00 -10.06 8.66
CA ASP A 48 9.14 -9.76 7.77
C ASP A 48 10.13 -8.73 8.36
N ALA A 49 9.76 -8.04 9.44
CA ALA A 49 10.56 -7.01 10.11
C ALA A 49 11.68 -7.60 10.99
N ASN A 50 12.53 -8.42 10.38
CA ASN A 50 13.54 -9.23 11.05
C ASN A 50 14.92 -8.56 11.21
N THR A 51 15.09 -7.31 10.78
CA THR A 51 16.32 -6.52 10.99
C THR A 51 16.02 -5.18 11.64
N PRO A 52 16.98 -4.54 12.34
CA PRO A 52 16.76 -3.23 12.96
C PRO A 52 16.24 -2.17 11.97
N ALA A 53 16.81 -2.11 10.77
CA ALA A 53 16.37 -1.18 9.73
C ALA A 53 14.93 -1.47 9.26
N LYS A 54 14.59 -2.75 9.05
CA LYS A 54 13.24 -3.16 8.67
C LYS A 54 12.20 -2.86 9.75
N ARG A 55 12.55 -3.01 11.03
CA ARG A 55 11.68 -2.63 12.15
C ARG A 55 11.40 -1.13 12.20
N ILE A 56 12.42 -0.30 11.99
CA ILE A 56 12.23 1.16 11.91
C ILE A 56 11.34 1.53 10.72
N TYR A 57 11.58 0.92 9.55
CA TYR A 57 10.71 1.11 8.38
C TYR A 57 9.27 0.70 8.66
N TYR A 58 9.06 -0.47 9.26
CA TYR A 58 7.74 -0.97 9.65
C TYR A 58 7.03 0.01 10.60
N LEU A 59 7.72 0.51 11.62
CA LEU A 59 7.17 1.49 12.56
C LEU A 59 6.83 2.83 11.91
N ALA A 60 7.59 3.26 10.90
CA ALA A 60 7.28 4.47 10.13
C ALA A 60 6.07 4.30 9.18
N LEU A 61 5.61 3.06 8.99
CA LEU A 61 4.49 2.69 8.13
C LEU A 61 3.15 2.65 8.89
N LEU A 62 3.17 2.58 10.22
CA LEU A 62 2.03 2.68 11.14
C LEU A 62 1.51 4.13 11.25
#